data_AF-A0A1H3HFP9-F1
#
_entry.id   AF-A0A1H3HFP9-F1
#
_cell.length_a   1.000
_cell.length_b   1.000
_cell.length_c   1.000
_cell.angle_alpha   90.00
_cell.angle_beta   90.00
_cell.angle_gamma   90.00
#
_symmetry.space_group_name_H-M   'P 1'
#
loop_
_entity.id
_entity.type
_entity.pdbx_description
1 polymer ?
#
loop_
_entity_poly.entity_id
_entity_poly.type
_entity_poly.pdbx_seq_one_letter_code
_entity_poly.pdbx_strand_id
1 'polypeptide(L)'
;MKLKEVLEDLGREQSISLGMQIASDLNIQWEGSIAIVFNAIVSDVERAPGNIGGKNDNHSDAIRKWILKYRSGKDGRASQRVSNPPGTVSDPIIEKIIGARITKLTPNDLIKVNYAHRLGMSAENILGLILEEYLAVNLEPYGWHCAWGETVKSVDFVHEDGRLLQIKNRSNSENSSSSAIRHGTQIEKWFRIKADKIEYMWESLNEICGTTTLSEDSFVRFVQSTLASNPFCLAVEKENPWL
;
A
#
# COMPACT_ATOMS: atom_id res chain seq x y z
N MET A 1 -6.99 5.07 -24.95
CA MET A 1 -6.88 6.29 -24.14
C MET A 1 -6.33 5.96 -22.76
N LYS A 2 -5.51 6.84 -22.20
CA LYS A 2 -5.08 6.77 -20.81
C LYS A 2 -6.23 7.21 -19.89
N LEU A 3 -6.24 6.72 -18.65
CA LEU A 3 -7.32 7.05 -17.71
C LEU A 3 -7.46 8.57 -17.52
N LYS A 4 -6.35 9.30 -17.39
CA LYS A 4 -6.37 10.76 -17.26
C LYS A 4 -7.12 11.42 -18.43
N GLU A 5 -6.78 11.06 -19.67
CA GLU A 5 -7.42 11.57 -20.89
C GLU A 5 -8.93 11.28 -20.90
N VAL A 6 -9.31 10.07 -20.46
CA VAL A 6 -10.72 9.64 -20.34
C VAL A 6 -11.50 10.48 -19.34
N LEU A 7 -10.90 10.80 -18.19
CA LEU A 7 -11.55 11.63 -17.16
C LEU A 7 -11.65 13.10 -17.58
N GLU A 8 -10.65 13.60 -18.31
CA GLU A 8 -10.66 14.95 -18.88
C GLU A 8 -11.74 15.11 -19.97
N ASP A 9 -11.87 14.11 -20.86
CA ASP A 9 -12.84 14.16 -21.98
C ASP A 9 -14.29 14.04 -21.50
N LEU A 10 -14.57 13.11 -20.57
CA LEU A 10 -15.93 12.92 -20.02
C LEU A 10 -16.33 14.01 -19.03
N GLY A 11 -15.36 14.57 -18.31
CA GLY A 11 -15.62 15.37 -17.12
C GLY A 11 -16.25 14.56 -15.98
N ARG A 12 -16.60 15.27 -14.90
CA ARG A 12 -16.93 14.64 -13.61
C ARG A 12 -18.18 13.77 -13.64
N GLU A 13 -19.32 14.34 -14.04
CA GLU A 13 -20.61 13.67 -13.94
C GLU A 13 -20.69 12.43 -14.82
N GLN A 14 -20.20 12.52 -16.06
CA GLN A 14 -20.18 11.39 -16.98
C GLN A 14 -19.21 10.30 -16.55
N SER A 15 -18.04 10.67 -16.00
CA SER A 15 -17.08 9.69 -15.45
C SER A 15 -17.68 8.89 -14.29
N ILE A 16 -18.37 9.57 -13.36
CA ILE A 16 -19.03 8.91 -12.22
C ILE A 16 -20.17 8.00 -12.70
N SER A 17 -21.03 8.49 -13.60
CA SER A 17 -22.14 7.72 -14.16
C SER A 17 -21.65 6.45 -14.89
N LEU A 18 -20.60 6.59 -15.70
CA LEU A 18 -19.98 5.45 -16.39
C LEU A 18 -19.31 4.47 -15.40
N GLY A 19 -18.66 4.98 -14.36
CA GLY A 19 -18.09 4.16 -13.27
C GLY A 19 -19.15 3.34 -12.56
N MET A 20 -20.28 3.95 -12.20
CA MET A 20 -21.45 3.29 -11.60
C MET A 20 -21.99 2.17 -12.49
N GLN A 21 -22.19 2.46 -13.78
CA GLN A 21 -22.68 1.47 -14.74
C GLN A 21 -21.73 0.27 -14.84
N ILE A 22 -20.43 0.52 -15.00
CA ILE A 22 -19.42 -0.55 -15.11
C ILE A 22 -19.31 -1.36 -13.83
N ALA A 23 -19.39 -0.72 -12.66
CA ALA A 23 -19.38 -1.42 -11.38
C ALA A 23 -20.58 -2.37 -11.25
N SER A 24 -21.77 -1.90 -11.66
CA SER A 24 -22.98 -2.72 -11.73
C SER A 24 -22.80 -3.93 -12.66
N ASP A 25 -22.28 -3.73 -13.87
CA ASP A 25 -21.99 -4.81 -14.83
C ASP A 25 -20.99 -5.85 -14.29
N LEU A 26 -20.11 -5.43 -13.39
CA LEU A 26 -19.10 -6.28 -12.73
C LEU A 26 -19.59 -6.91 -11.40
N ASN A 27 -20.84 -6.67 -11.01
CA ASN A 27 -21.40 -7.02 -9.70
C ASN A 27 -20.53 -6.49 -8.53
N ILE A 28 -20.09 -5.24 -8.65
CA ILE A 28 -19.34 -4.51 -7.61
C ILE A 28 -20.26 -3.44 -7.05
N GLN A 29 -20.46 -3.44 -5.72
CA GLN A 29 -21.19 -2.35 -5.07
C GLN A 29 -20.39 -1.06 -5.21
N TRP A 30 -21.01 -0.06 -5.83
CA TRP A 30 -20.39 1.24 -6.05
C TRP A 30 -20.42 2.09 -4.78
N GLU A 31 -21.52 2.01 -4.05
CA GLU A 31 -21.75 2.75 -2.82
C GLU A 31 -20.67 2.41 -1.78
N GLY A 32 -19.99 3.45 -1.27
CA GLY A 32 -18.95 3.34 -0.26
C GLY A 32 -17.54 3.64 -0.77
N SER A 33 -16.55 2.92 -0.24
CA SER A 33 -15.12 3.23 -0.40
C SER A 33 -14.68 3.41 -1.87
N ILE A 34 -15.16 2.58 -2.80
CA ILE A 34 -14.73 2.66 -4.21
C ILE A 34 -15.19 3.96 -4.88
N ALA A 35 -16.42 4.41 -4.63
CA ALA A 35 -16.94 5.66 -5.15
C ALA A 35 -16.16 6.86 -4.61
N ILE A 36 -15.83 6.86 -3.31
CA ILE A 36 -15.08 7.95 -2.67
C ILE A 36 -13.67 8.05 -3.25
N VAL A 37 -13.00 6.91 -3.40
CA VAL A 37 -11.65 6.86 -3.99
C VAL A 37 -11.68 7.24 -5.48
N PHE A 38 -12.71 6.82 -6.23
CA PHE A 38 -12.86 7.23 -7.64
C PHE A 38 -13.12 8.73 -7.75
N ASN A 39 -13.97 9.28 -6.87
CA ASN A 39 -14.28 10.69 -6.83
C ASN A 39 -13.03 11.57 -6.62
N ALA A 40 -12.01 11.09 -5.91
CA ALA A 40 -10.75 11.81 -5.77
C ALA A 40 -10.03 12.03 -7.11
N ILE A 41 -9.94 11.01 -7.96
CA ILE A 41 -9.26 11.14 -9.27
C ILE A 41 -10.11 11.85 -10.31
N VAL A 42 -11.43 11.84 -10.16
CA VAL A 42 -12.32 12.62 -11.01
C VAL A 42 -12.32 14.10 -10.61
N SER A 43 -12.14 14.40 -9.32
CA SER A 43 -12.02 15.78 -8.81
C SER A 43 -10.65 16.41 -9.11
N ASP A 44 -9.60 15.59 -9.11
CA ASP A 44 -8.25 15.98 -9.50
C ASP A 44 -7.66 14.91 -10.44
N VAL A 45 -7.79 15.14 -11.76
CA VAL A 45 -7.33 14.21 -12.79
C VAL A 45 -5.81 13.99 -12.78
N GLU A 46 -5.02 14.87 -12.14
CA GLU A 46 -3.59 14.64 -11.94
C GLU A 46 -3.31 13.52 -10.94
N ARG A 47 -4.31 13.14 -10.14
CA ARG A 47 -4.26 11.95 -9.27
C ARG A 47 -4.55 10.65 -10.01
N ALA A 48 -5.02 10.69 -11.26
CA ALA A 48 -5.23 9.47 -12.04
C ALA A 48 -3.89 8.72 -12.24
N PRO A 49 -3.82 7.40 -11.99
CA PRO A 49 -2.60 6.64 -12.20
C PRO A 49 -2.22 6.58 -13.69
N GLY A 50 -0.97 6.92 -14.02
CA GLY A 50 -0.47 6.91 -15.41
C GLY A 50 -0.35 5.52 -16.04
N ASN A 51 -0.37 4.47 -15.22
CA ASN A 51 -0.27 3.07 -15.65
C ASN A 51 -1.62 2.41 -15.99
N ILE A 52 -2.73 3.16 -15.96
CA ILE A 52 -4.06 2.66 -16.33
C ILE A 52 -4.47 3.19 -17.70
N GLY A 53 -4.99 2.28 -18.54
CA GLY A 53 -5.34 2.56 -19.93
C GLY A 53 -4.19 2.30 -20.91
N GLY A 54 -4.56 2.04 -22.17
CA GLY A 54 -3.68 1.75 -23.29
C GLY A 54 -4.13 2.43 -24.58
N LYS A 55 -3.32 2.37 -25.64
CA LYS A 55 -3.58 3.10 -26.90
C LYS A 55 -4.95 2.79 -27.51
N ASN A 56 -5.40 1.54 -27.42
CA ASN A 56 -6.64 1.06 -28.03
C ASN A 56 -7.86 1.07 -27.09
N ASP A 57 -7.70 1.49 -25.84
CA ASP A 57 -8.80 1.52 -24.88
C ASP A 57 -9.74 2.70 -25.16
N ASN A 58 -11.04 2.48 -25.03
CA ASN A 58 -12.02 3.56 -24.98
C ASN A 58 -12.26 4.04 -23.51
N HIS A 59 -13.21 4.97 -23.33
CA HIS A 59 -13.65 5.45 -22.03
C HIS A 59 -14.02 4.34 -21.04
N SER A 60 -14.83 3.38 -21.49
CA SER A 60 -15.29 2.26 -20.65
C SER A 60 -14.14 1.33 -20.27
N ASP A 61 -13.23 1.04 -21.19
CA ASP A 61 -12.11 0.14 -20.93
C ASP A 61 -11.17 0.70 -19.85
N ALA A 62 -10.86 2.00 -19.89
CA ALA A 62 -9.97 2.62 -18.92
C ALA A 62 -10.59 2.66 -17.51
N ILE A 63 -11.86 3.07 -17.39
CA ILE A 63 -12.58 3.08 -16.11
C ILE A 63 -12.77 1.65 -15.57
N ARG A 64 -13.12 0.69 -16.43
CA ARG A 64 -13.20 -0.73 -16.07
C ARG A 64 -11.87 -1.25 -15.51
N LYS A 65 -10.74 -0.92 -16.14
CA LYS A 65 -9.41 -1.29 -15.64
C LYS A 65 -9.11 -0.66 -14.29
N TRP A 66 -9.52 0.58 -14.06
CA TRP A 66 -9.38 1.24 -12.76
C TRP A 66 -10.19 0.52 -11.67
N ILE A 67 -11.46 0.21 -11.93
CA ILE A 67 -12.36 -0.49 -10.98
C ILE A 67 -11.80 -1.87 -10.63
N LEU A 68 -11.37 -2.62 -11.64
CA LEU A 68 -10.77 -3.95 -11.44
C LEU A 68 -9.45 -3.87 -10.67
N LYS A 69 -8.64 -2.82 -10.90
CA LYS A 69 -7.39 -2.59 -10.16
C LYS A 69 -7.65 -2.27 -8.69
N TYR A 70 -8.64 -1.42 -8.40
CA TYR A 70 -9.10 -1.16 -7.04
C TYR A 70 -9.53 -2.44 -6.32
N ARG A 71 -10.43 -3.20 -6.96
CA ARG A 71 -10.94 -4.47 -6.43
C ARG A 71 -9.80 -5.45 -6.18
N SER A 72 -8.92 -5.66 -7.16
CA SER A 72 -7.77 -6.54 -7.02
C SER A 72 -6.82 -6.12 -5.90
N GLY A 73 -6.64 -4.81 -5.69
CA GLY A 73 -5.85 -4.30 -4.57
C GLY A 73 -6.49 -4.63 -3.22
N LYS A 74 -7.80 -4.42 -3.09
CA LYS A 74 -8.57 -4.72 -1.86
C LYS A 74 -8.60 -6.22 -1.57
N ASP A 75 -8.77 -7.04 -2.59
CA ASP A 75 -8.77 -8.51 -2.48
C ASP A 75 -7.36 -9.05 -2.20
N GLY A 76 -6.32 -8.31 -2.59
CA GLY A 76 -4.90 -8.62 -2.36
C GLY A 76 -4.32 -8.12 -1.04
N ARG A 77 -5.16 -7.65 -0.09
CA ARG A 77 -4.73 -7.21 1.24
C ARG A 77 -4.05 -8.33 2.04
N ALA A 78 -3.25 -7.96 3.04
CA ALA A 78 -2.39 -8.89 3.78
C ALA A 78 -3.16 -10.07 4.39
N SER A 79 -4.35 -9.84 4.94
CA SER A 79 -5.17 -10.91 5.55
C SER A 79 -5.71 -11.95 4.56
N GLN A 80 -5.71 -11.66 3.25
CA GLN A 80 -6.28 -12.55 2.22
C GLN A 80 -5.25 -13.07 1.22
N ARG A 81 -4.09 -12.42 1.12
CA ARG A 81 -3.12 -12.75 0.09
C ARG A 81 -2.31 -14.01 0.40
N VAL A 82 -1.79 -14.61 -0.67
CA VAL A 82 -0.71 -15.59 -0.61
C VAL A 82 0.55 -14.93 -1.19
N SER A 83 1.61 -14.89 -0.40
CA SER A 83 2.90 -14.36 -0.84
C SER A 83 3.71 -15.46 -1.51
N ASN A 84 4.44 -15.08 -2.57
CA ASN A 84 5.40 -15.97 -3.20
C ASN A 84 6.75 -15.86 -2.50
N PRO A 85 7.51 -16.97 -2.36
CA PRO A 85 8.91 -16.90 -1.94
C PRO A 85 9.72 -16.01 -2.88
N PRO A 86 10.86 -15.44 -2.41
CA PRO A 86 11.75 -14.68 -3.27
C PRO A 86 12.21 -15.53 -4.46
N GLY A 87 11.86 -15.10 -5.68
CA GLY A 87 12.21 -15.79 -6.92
C GLY A 87 13.67 -15.62 -7.36
N THR A 88 14.46 -14.84 -6.61
CA THR A 88 15.88 -14.60 -6.88
C THR A 88 16.73 -15.53 -6.05
N VAL A 89 17.91 -15.91 -6.58
CA VAL A 89 18.96 -16.59 -5.81
C VAL A 89 19.92 -15.52 -5.29
N SER A 90 20.38 -15.66 -4.05
CA SER A 90 21.35 -14.73 -3.48
C SER A 90 22.70 -14.85 -4.18
N ASP A 91 23.39 -13.73 -4.38
CA ASP A 91 24.72 -13.74 -4.97
C ASP A 91 25.72 -14.42 -4.00
N PRO A 92 26.38 -15.53 -4.40
CA PRO A 92 27.34 -16.24 -3.56
C PRO A 92 28.49 -15.38 -3.04
N ILE A 93 28.82 -14.26 -3.70
CA ILE A 93 29.91 -13.38 -3.24
C ILE A 93 29.58 -12.69 -1.91
N ILE A 94 28.29 -12.49 -1.59
CA ILE A 94 27.85 -11.83 -0.36
C ILE A 94 28.32 -12.61 0.87
N GLU A 95 28.20 -13.94 0.84
CA GLU A 95 28.70 -14.82 1.90
C GLU A 95 30.23 -14.73 2.05
N LYS A 96 30.96 -14.62 0.94
CA LYS A 96 32.42 -14.46 0.95
C LYS A 96 32.84 -13.13 1.55
N ILE A 97 32.14 -12.04 1.21
CA ILE A 97 32.40 -10.70 1.76
C ILE A 97 32.17 -10.69 3.27
N ILE A 98 31.02 -11.22 3.73
CA ILE A 98 30.68 -11.27 5.16
C ILE A 98 31.67 -12.16 5.93
N GLY A 99 31.94 -13.37 5.42
CA GLY A 99 32.87 -14.32 6.05
C GLY A 99 34.31 -13.81 6.12
N ALA A 100 34.76 -13.06 5.10
CA ALA A 100 36.07 -12.42 5.11
C ALA A 100 36.18 -11.32 6.19
N ARG A 101 35.09 -10.59 6.45
CA ARG A 101 35.06 -9.53 7.47
C ARG A 101 34.88 -10.08 8.89
N ILE A 102 34.03 -11.08 9.06
CA ILE A 102 33.67 -11.66 10.36
C ILE A 102 34.13 -13.11 10.41
N THR A 103 35.43 -13.29 10.63
CA THR A 103 36.13 -14.60 10.56
C THR A 103 35.67 -15.62 11.60
N LYS A 104 34.86 -15.21 12.59
CA LYS A 104 34.25 -16.09 13.58
C LYS A 104 32.97 -16.79 13.09
N LEU A 105 32.38 -16.35 11.97
CA LEU A 105 31.20 -16.99 11.41
C LEU A 105 31.59 -18.30 10.72
N THR A 106 30.87 -19.37 11.03
CA THR A 106 31.02 -20.65 10.34
C THR A 106 30.31 -20.62 8.98
N PRO A 107 30.60 -21.56 8.07
CA PRO A 107 29.84 -21.69 6.83
C PRO A 107 28.32 -21.83 7.05
N ASN A 108 27.92 -22.52 8.12
CA ASN A 108 26.51 -22.67 8.49
C ASN A 108 25.88 -21.35 8.97
N ASP A 109 26.64 -20.50 9.66
CA ASP A 109 26.16 -19.17 10.07
C ASP A 109 25.94 -18.27 8.85
N LEU A 110 26.82 -18.34 7.85
CA LEU A 110 26.68 -17.57 6.61
C LEU A 110 25.43 -17.96 5.83
N ILE A 111 25.12 -19.27 5.75
CA ILE A 111 23.87 -19.77 5.16
C ILE A 111 22.66 -19.22 5.92
N LYS A 112 22.68 -19.28 7.27
CA LYS A 112 21.62 -18.72 8.11
C LYS A 112 21.43 -17.23 7.89
N VAL A 113 22.52 -16.45 7.82
CA VAL A 113 22.46 -15.00 7.54
C VAL A 113 21.77 -14.73 6.20
N ASN A 114 22.05 -15.52 5.18
CA ASN A 114 21.42 -15.41 3.87
C ASN A 114 19.90 -15.64 3.93
N TYR A 115 19.47 -16.74 4.56
CA TYR A 115 18.03 -17.02 4.77
C TYR A 115 17.34 -15.96 5.64
N ALA A 116 17.99 -15.50 6.71
CA ALA A 116 17.46 -14.45 7.58
C ALA A 116 17.30 -13.12 6.83
N HIS A 117 18.26 -12.76 5.98
CA HIS A 117 18.17 -11.55 5.15
C HIS A 117 17.00 -11.63 4.17
N ARG A 118 16.84 -12.76 3.47
CA ARG A 118 15.72 -12.99 2.53
C ARG A 118 14.35 -12.96 3.22
N LEU A 119 14.26 -13.61 4.38
CA LEU A 119 13.06 -13.57 5.21
C LEU A 119 12.77 -12.15 5.71
N GLY A 120 13.80 -11.42 6.14
CA GLY A 120 13.72 -10.03 6.55
C GLY A 120 13.19 -9.12 5.44
N MET A 121 13.71 -9.23 4.21
CA MET A 121 13.18 -8.49 3.06
C MET A 121 11.71 -8.82 2.77
N SER A 122 11.33 -10.10 2.89
CA SER A 122 9.94 -10.53 2.73
C SER A 122 9.02 -9.93 3.80
N ALA A 123 9.50 -9.89 5.05
CA ALA A 123 8.82 -9.25 6.17
C ALA A 123 8.69 -7.73 5.99
N GLU A 124 9.72 -7.05 5.50
CA GLU A 124 9.67 -5.62 5.19
C GLU A 124 8.67 -5.28 4.08
N ASN A 125 8.60 -6.12 3.04
CA ASN A 125 7.66 -5.95 1.94
C ASN A 125 6.20 -6.12 2.39
N ILE A 126 5.91 -7.10 3.26
CA ILE A 126 4.54 -7.31 3.76
C ILE A 126 4.13 -6.30 4.82
N LEU A 127 5.10 -5.75 5.58
CA LEU A 127 4.85 -4.77 6.64
C LEU A 127 4.05 -3.56 6.15
N GLY A 128 4.38 -3.03 4.96
CA GLY A 128 3.63 -1.92 4.37
C GLY A 128 2.16 -2.26 4.12
N LEU A 129 1.91 -3.45 3.58
CA LEU A 129 0.55 -3.91 3.27
C LEU A 129 -0.27 -4.19 4.54
N ILE A 130 0.34 -4.74 5.58
CA ILE A 130 -0.33 -4.94 6.87
C ILE A 130 -0.66 -3.58 7.51
N LEU A 131 0.23 -2.58 7.39
CA LEU A 131 -0.02 -1.24 7.88
C LEU A 131 -1.19 -0.58 7.14
N GLU A 132 -1.22 -0.64 5.81
CA GLU A 132 -2.34 -0.13 5.02
C GLU A 132 -3.66 -0.81 5.38
N GLU A 133 -3.68 -2.14 5.54
CA GLU A 133 -4.89 -2.85 5.93
C GLU A 133 -5.37 -2.52 7.35
N TYR A 134 -4.44 -2.46 8.31
CA TYR A 134 -4.73 -2.01 9.67
C TYR A 134 -5.39 -0.63 9.67
N LEU A 135 -4.82 0.32 8.93
CA LEU A 135 -5.35 1.67 8.83
C LEU A 135 -6.71 1.70 8.10
N ALA A 136 -6.87 0.92 7.03
CA ALA A 136 -8.15 0.83 6.32
C ALA A 136 -9.30 0.40 7.23
N VAL A 137 -9.08 -0.60 8.08
CA VAL A 137 -10.10 -1.07 9.02
C VAL A 137 -10.40 -0.04 10.11
N ASN A 138 -9.38 0.64 10.64
CA ASN A 138 -9.55 1.52 11.80
C ASN A 138 -9.93 2.96 11.44
N LEU A 139 -9.67 3.40 10.20
CA LEU A 139 -9.94 4.76 9.75
C LEU A 139 -11.22 4.90 8.91
N GLU A 140 -11.78 3.79 8.39
CA GLU A 140 -13.06 3.82 7.66
C GLU A 140 -14.22 4.44 8.47
N PRO A 141 -14.39 4.18 9.79
CA PRO A 141 -15.41 4.85 10.60
C PRO A 141 -15.22 6.37 10.74
N TYR A 142 -14.03 6.87 10.42
CA TYR A 142 -13.65 8.28 10.45
C TYR A 142 -13.59 8.88 9.04
N GLY A 143 -14.24 8.25 8.05
CA GLY A 143 -14.39 8.76 6.69
C GLY A 143 -13.15 8.63 5.80
N TRP A 144 -12.12 7.88 6.22
CA TRP A 144 -10.94 7.62 5.39
C TRP A 144 -11.02 6.27 4.68
N HIS A 145 -10.76 6.29 3.38
CA HIS A 145 -10.86 5.13 2.51
C HIS A 145 -9.52 4.86 1.83
N CYS A 146 -9.05 3.61 1.93
CA CYS A 146 -7.79 3.22 1.32
C CYS A 146 -7.89 3.19 -0.21
N ALA A 147 -6.91 3.80 -0.87
CA ALA A 147 -6.73 3.85 -2.32
C ALA A 147 -6.10 2.56 -2.86
N TRP A 148 -6.80 1.44 -2.63
CA TRP A 148 -6.31 0.09 -2.91
C TRP A 148 -5.74 -0.07 -4.32
N GLY A 149 -4.58 -0.72 -4.40
CA GLY A 149 -3.97 -1.08 -5.68
C GLY A 149 -3.37 0.10 -6.44
N GLU A 150 -2.87 1.14 -5.77
CA GLU A 150 -2.27 2.33 -6.40
C GLU A 150 -3.24 3.05 -7.36
N THR A 151 -4.52 3.13 -6.98
CA THR A 151 -5.57 3.72 -7.81
C THR A 151 -5.62 5.23 -7.75
N VAL A 152 -4.89 5.84 -6.82
CA VAL A 152 -4.71 7.28 -6.67
C VAL A 152 -3.21 7.56 -6.59
N LYS A 153 -2.71 8.41 -7.49
CA LYS A 153 -1.27 8.68 -7.62
C LYS A 153 -0.72 9.35 -6.36
N SER A 154 0.25 8.69 -5.73
CA SER A 154 0.97 9.19 -4.52
C SER A 154 0.10 9.38 -3.28
N VAL A 155 -1.05 8.73 -3.21
CA VAL A 155 -2.01 8.83 -2.11
C VAL A 155 -2.41 7.42 -1.72
N ASP A 156 -2.42 7.14 -0.43
CA ASP A 156 -2.77 5.82 0.11
C ASP A 156 -4.18 5.86 0.74
N PHE A 157 -4.63 7.02 1.22
CA PHE A 157 -5.96 7.23 1.79
C PHE A 157 -6.62 8.52 1.29
N VAL A 158 -7.92 8.43 1.05
CA VAL A 158 -8.79 9.54 0.65
C VAL A 158 -9.87 9.71 1.71
N HIS A 159 -10.07 10.92 2.21
CA HIS A 159 -11.18 11.24 3.10
C HIS A 159 -12.42 11.70 2.32
N GLU A 160 -13.62 11.49 2.87
CA GLU A 160 -14.90 11.89 2.26
C GLU A 160 -14.98 13.40 1.90
N ASP A 161 -14.29 14.26 2.65
CA ASP A 161 -14.20 15.70 2.41
C ASP A 161 -13.16 16.10 1.33
N GLY A 162 -12.44 15.13 0.77
CA GLY A 162 -11.40 15.35 -0.25
C GLY A 162 -9.96 15.49 0.28
N ARG A 163 -9.73 15.41 1.60
CA ARG A 163 -8.35 15.34 2.13
C ARG A 163 -7.64 14.06 1.66
N LEU A 164 -6.33 14.17 1.45
CA LEU A 164 -5.50 13.10 0.91
C LEU A 164 -4.33 12.82 1.86
N LEU A 165 -4.07 11.55 2.11
CA LEU A 165 -3.04 11.10 3.03
C LEU A 165 -2.14 10.05 2.37
N GLN A 166 -0.83 10.24 2.52
CA GLN A 166 0.21 9.30 2.15
C GLN A 166 0.87 8.74 3.41
N ILE A 167 0.96 7.41 3.46
CA ILE A 167 1.53 6.64 4.56
C ILE A 167 2.92 6.12 4.17
N LYS A 168 3.83 6.14 5.13
CA LYS A 168 5.13 5.48 5.02
C LYS A 168 5.39 4.68 6.28
N ASN A 169 6.03 3.52 6.15
CA ASN A 169 6.42 2.76 7.33
C ASN A 169 7.55 3.46 8.10
N ARG A 170 8.52 4.09 7.42
CA ARG A 170 9.67 4.76 8.05
C ARG A 170 9.86 6.14 7.44
N SER A 171 10.31 7.12 8.23
CA SER A 171 10.76 8.39 7.68
C SER A 171 11.99 8.19 6.78
N ASN A 172 12.22 9.10 5.86
CA ASN A 172 13.49 9.20 5.13
C ASN A 172 14.00 10.65 5.25
N SER A 173 15.30 10.85 5.03
CA SER A 173 15.97 12.16 5.15
C SER A 173 15.36 13.23 4.24
N GLU A 174 14.60 12.84 3.21
CA GLU A 174 13.96 13.74 2.25
C GLU A 174 12.54 14.21 2.64
N ASN A 175 11.87 13.56 3.62
CA ASN A 175 10.46 13.85 3.96
C ASN A 175 10.22 14.23 5.42
N SER A 176 11.24 14.72 6.15
CA SER A 176 11.12 14.99 7.59
C SER A 176 10.08 16.04 7.99
N SER A 177 9.55 16.82 7.04
CA SER A 177 8.44 17.74 7.27
C SER A 177 7.97 18.35 5.94
N SER A 178 6.85 17.90 5.37
CA SER A 178 6.08 18.70 4.41
C SER A 178 4.81 17.98 3.96
N SER A 179 3.66 18.65 4.07
CA SER A 179 2.63 18.51 3.07
C SER A 179 3.23 18.97 1.74
N ALA A 180 3.27 18.08 0.75
CA ALA A 180 3.73 18.46 -0.58
C ALA A 180 2.52 18.95 -1.36
N ILE A 181 2.53 20.22 -1.78
CA ILE A 181 1.59 20.70 -2.78
C ILE A 181 2.04 20.11 -4.12
N ARG A 182 1.29 19.13 -4.63
CA ARG A 182 1.52 18.55 -5.96
C ARG A 182 0.34 18.95 -6.83
N HIS A 183 0.60 19.79 -7.83
CA HIS A 183 -0.44 20.29 -8.75
C HIS A 183 -1.59 21.04 -8.04
N GLY A 184 -1.29 21.80 -6.98
CA GLY A 184 -2.29 22.56 -6.24
C GLY A 184 -3.04 21.78 -5.14
N THR A 185 -2.85 20.45 -5.08
CA THR A 185 -3.49 19.59 -4.09
C THR A 185 -2.55 19.31 -2.92
N GLN A 186 -3.02 19.54 -1.70
CA GLN A 186 -2.28 19.27 -0.47
C GLN A 186 -2.42 17.79 -0.09
N ILE A 187 -1.31 17.05 -0.12
CA ILE A 187 -1.26 15.67 0.38
C ILE A 187 -0.57 15.68 1.73
N GLU A 188 -1.30 15.28 2.78
CA GLU A 188 -0.74 15.04 4.09
C GLU A 188 0.16 13.80 4.05
N LYS A 189 1.31 13.88 4.72
CA LYS A 189 2.25 12.77 4.78
C LYS A 189 2.43 12.36 6.22
N TRP A 190 2.33 11.07 6.47
CA TRP A 190 2.60 10.49 7.77
C TRP A 190 3.55 9.30 7.64
N PHE A 191 4.37 9.09 8.66
CA PHE A 191 5.25 7.94 8.75
C PHE A 191 5.16 7.27 10.11
N ARG A 192 5.22 5.94 10.18
CA ARG A 192 5.03 5.21 11.44
C ARG A 192 6.21 5.36 12.40
N ILE A 193 7.45 5.20 11.94
CA ILE A 193 8.66 5.27 12.77
C ILE A 193 9.72 6.22 12.19
N LYS A 194 10.47 6.91 13.05
CA LYS A 194 11.64 7.70 12.62
C LYS A 194 12.80 6.79 12.14
N ALA A 195 13.56 7.26 11.15
CA ALA A 195 14.64 6.48 10.54
C ALA A 195 15.82 6.22 11.49
N ASP A 196 16.12 7.22 12.32
CA ASP A 196 17.30 7.32 13.19
C ASP A 196 17.05 6.86 14.63
N LYS A 197 15.79 6.68 15.04
CA LYS A 197 15.40 6.22 16.37
C LYS A 197 14.05 5.51 16.39
N ILE A 198 13.86 4.64 17.37
CA ILE A 198 12.57 3.97 17.63
C ILE A 198 11.64 4.96 18.33
N GLU A 199 11.05 5.84 17.54
CA GLU A 199 10.02 6.79 17.95
C GLU A 199 8.85 6.66 16.98
N TYR A 200 7.68 6.29 17.51
CA TYR A 200 6.47 6.06 16.73
C TYR A 200 5.61 7.31 16.67
N MET A 201 5.05 7.62 15.51
CA MET A 201 4.32 8.88 15.27
C MET A 201 2.80 8.74 15.33
N TRP A 202 2.27 7.75 16.04
CA TRP A 202 0.82 7.46 16.06
C TRP A 202 -0.03 8.63 16.53
N GLU A 203 0.46 9.46 17.45
CA GLU A 203 -0.24 10.64 17.97
C GLU A 203 -0.59 11.65 16.87
N SER A 204 0.35 11.93 15.94
CA SER A 204 0.07 12.86 14.85
C SER A 204 -0.92 12.28 13.83
N LEU A 205 -0.94 10.95 13.61
CA LEU A 205 -1.95 10.33 12.76
C LEU A 205 -3.34 10.39 13.40
N ASN A 206 -3.41 10.15 14.70
CA ASN A 206 -4.63 10.31 15.49
C ASN A 206 -5.21 11.73 15.33
N GLU A 207 -4.38 12.77 15.42
CA GLU A 207 -4.77 14.16 15.16
C GLU A 207 -5.29 14.38 13.73
N ILE A 208 -4.55 13.93 12.71
CA ILE A 208 -4.93 14.06 11.28
C ILE A 208 -6.28 13.40 11.01
N CYS A 209 -6.49 12.21 11.57
CA CYS A 209 -7.65 11.39 11.29
C CYS A 209 -8.81 11.59 12.27
N GLY A 210 -8.66 12.42 13.30
CA GLY A 210 -9.70 12.67 14.29
C GLY A 210 -10.04 11.44 15.16
N THR A 211 -9.04 10.61 15.45
CA THR A 211 -9.18 9.41 16.29
C THR A 211 -8.14 9.43 17.42
N THR A 212 -8.25 8.49 18.36
CA THR A 212 -7.31 8.32 19.49
C THR A 212 -6.94 6.86 19.72
N THR A 213 -7.41 5.96 18.87
CA THR A 213 -7.33 4.51 19.08
C THR A 213 -6.09 3.88 18.44
N LEU A 214 -5.41 4.61 17.54
CA LEU A 214 -4.23 4.07 16.86
C LEU A 214 -3.01 4.14 17.76
N SER A 215 -2.28 3.03 17.84
CA SER A 215 -1.06 2.88 18.61
C SER A 215 -0.18 1.79 18.00
N GLU A 216 1.09 1.74 18.40
CA GLU A 216 1.97 0.64 18.01
C GLU A 216 1.46 -0.69 18.59
N ASP A 217 0.93 -0.69 19.81
CA ASP A 217 0.42 -1.90 20.46
C ASP A 217 -0.81 -2.49 19.75
N SER A 218 -1.73 -1.64 19.27
CA SER A 218 -2.87 -2.10 18.47
C SER A 218 -2.42 -2.59 17.09
N PHE A 219 -1.43 -1.94 16.48
CA PHE A 219 -0.85 -2.39 15.22
C PHE A 219 -0.12 -3.74 15.36
N VAL A 220 0.70 -3.93 16.40
CA VAL A 220 1.39 -5.21 16.67
C VAL A 220 0.38 -6.34 16.88
N ARG A 221 -0.70 -6.10 17.62
CA ARG A 221 -1.80 -7.07 17.78
C ARG A 221 -2.44 -7.42 16.44
N PHE A 222 -2.66 -6.43 15.57
CA PHE A 222 -3.19 -6.67 14.23
C PHE A 222 -2.24 -7.51 13.37
N VAL A 223 -0.92 -7.22 13.40
CA VAL A 223 0.11 -8.01 12.69
C VAL A 223 0.09 -9.46 13.15
N GLN A 224 0.11 -9.71 14.47
CA GLN A 224 0.08 -11.05 15.04
C GLN A 224 -1.19 -11.82 14.66
N SER A 225 -2.35 -11.16 14.79
CA SER A 225 -3.65 -11.76 14.41
C SER A 225 -3.72 -12.09 12.92
N THR A 226 -3.21 -11.19 12.07
CA THR A 226 -3.17 -11.38 10.61
C THR A 226 -2.31 -12.58 10.23
N LEU A 227 -1.09 -12.69 10.79
CA LEU A 227 -0.20 -13.82 10.51
C LEU A 227 -0.71 -15.13 11.11
N ALA A 228 -1.37 -15.09 12.28
CA ALA A 228 -1.98 -16.28 12.87
C ALA A 228 -3.15 -16.80 12.01
N SER A 229 -3.96 -15.90 11.45
CA SER A 229 -5.13 -16.25 10.64
C SER A 229 -4.77 -16.59 9.19
N ASN A 230 -3.75 -15.93 8.64
CA ASN A 230 -3.22 -16.14 7.30
C ASN A 230 -1.68 -16.20 7.31
N PRO A 231 -1.08 -17.34 7.69
CA PRO A 231 0.38 -17.49 7.71
C PRO A 231 0.98 -17.37 6.31
N PHE A 232 0.21 -17.63 5.24
CA PHE A 232 0.67 -17.52 3.87
C PHE A 232 0.92 -16.08 3.41
N CYS A 233 0.55 -15.07 4.21
CA CYS A 233 0.87 -13.67 3.89
C CYS A 233 2.39 -13.39 3.97
N LEU A 234 3.15 -14.17 4.75
CA LEU A 234 4.60 -14.15 4.77
C LEU A 234 5.12 -15.46 4.18
N ALA A 235 5.72 -15.38 2.99
CA ALA A 235 6.34 -16.55 2.38
C ALA A 235 7.60 -16.94 3.15
N VAL A 236 7.67 -18.20 3.57
CA VAL A 236 8.89 -18.80 4.13
C VAL A 236 9.34 -19.91 3.20
N GLU A 237 10.62 -19.89 2.83
CA GLU A 237 11.22 -20.91 1.96
C GLU A 237 11.24 -22.27 2.65
N LYS A 238 11.02 -23.35 1.89
CA LYS A 238 10.92 -24.71 2.45
C LYS A 238 12.25 -25.18 3.05
N GLU A 239 13.35 -24.71 2.48
CA GLU A 239 14.72 -25.02 2.87
C GLU A 239 15.24 -24.08 3.98
N ASN A 240 14.37 -23.22 4.52
CA ASN A 240 14.73 -22.31 5.59
C ASN A 240 15.18 -23.12 6.84
N PRO A 241 16.36 -22.84 7.42
CA PRO A 241 16.97 -23.67 8.46
C PRO A 241 16.27 -23.62 9.82
N TRP A 242 15.18 -22.86 9.95
CA TRP A 242 14.37 -22.71 11.16
C TRP A 242 12.95 -23.27 11.03
N LEU A 243 12.62 -23.90 9.91
CA LEU A 243 11.42 -24.74 9.76
C LEU A 243 11.74 -26.19 10.16
#